data_AF-A0A1F1EE14-F1
#
_entry.id   AF-A0A1F1EE14-F1
#
_cell.length_a   1.000
_cell.length_b   1.000
_cell.length_c   1.000
_cell.angle_alpha   90.00
_cell.angle_beta   90.00
_cell.angle_gamma   90.00
#
_symmetry.space_group_name_H-M   'P 1'
#
loop_
_entity.id
_entity.type
_entity.pdbx_description
1 polymer ?
#
loop_
_entity_poly.entity_id
_entity_poly.type
_entity_poly.pdbx_seq_one_letter_code
_entity_poly.pdbx_strand_id
1 'polypeptide(L)'
;MLKLWAGTLALEVIHQILNLVMTLLNRSVLFAQARQTAEEAAQDSGQKVSDSLIEVIGYGSVAFSSVLSLVIIVVLAVMLHLLNKGGKAAATGRRLWFAFSLFFAFRTLLVFLATPAGNEAPDWLIAGDGINQILVGVGAVMGLIFSLKEETLDYTGELEQMRKLEQELAQERREKERERREQERKELMEKQQQQKQDAKAGKDEQEPRR
;
A
#
# COMPACT_ATOMS: atom_id res chain seq x y z
N MET A 1 -11.41 6.35 -15.15
CA MET A 1 -10.48 6.39 -14.00
C MET A 1 -10.23 7.81 -13.48
N LEU A 2 -9.66 8.74 -14.25
CA LEU A 2 -9.25 10.06 -13.76
C LEU A 2 -10.36 10.86 -13.07
N LYS A 3 -11.57 10.91 -13.65
CA LYS A 3 -12.72 11.60 -13.05
C LYS A 3 -13.16 10.99 -11.72
N LEU A 4 -13.05 9.66 -11.58
CA LEU A 4 -13.34 8.96 -10.33
C LEU A 4 -12.34 9.38 -9.25
N TRP A 5 -11.03 9.32 -9.55
CA TRP A 5 -9.99 9.72 -8.60
C TRP A 5 -10.05 11.20 -8.25
N ALA A 6 -10.40 12.07 -9.20
CA ALA A 6 -10.66 13.48 -8.93
C ALA A 6 -11.87 13.67 -7.99
N GLY A 7 -12.95 12.93 -8.21
CA GLY A 7 -14.12 12.93 -7.34
C GLY A 7 -13.78 12.44 -5.92
N THR A 8 -13.07 11.32 -5.81
CA THR A 8 -12.59 10.79 -4.52
C THR A 8 -11.71 11.81 -3.79
N LEU A 9 -10.80 12.48 -4.50
CA LEU A 9 -9.96 13.52 -3.92
C LEU A 9 -10.78 14.71 -3.42
N ALA A 10 -11.78 15.15 -4.18
CA ALA A 10 -12.66 16.23 -3.77
C ALA A 10 -13.46 15.88 -2.50
N LEU A 11 -13.96 14.66 -2.40
CA LEU A 11 -14.63 14.17 -1.20
C LEU A 11 -13.67 14.07 0.00
N GLU A 12 -12.41 13.69 -0.22
CA GLU A 12 -11.39 13.69 0.84
C GLU A 12 -11.06 15.10 1.34
N VAL A 13 -11.04 16.10 0.45
CA VAL A 13 -10.90 17.51 0.84
C VAL A 13 -12.09 17.94 1.71
N ILE A 14 -13.31 17.56 1.33
CA ILE A 14 -14.51 17.85 2.13
C ILE A 14 -14.39 17.18 3.50
N HIS A 15 -13.99 15.91 3.55
CA HIS A 15 -13.75 15.20 4.81
C HIS A 15 -12.76 15.96 5.69
N GLN A 16 -11.62 16.41 5.14
CA GLN A 16 -10.60 17.11 5.92
C GLN A 16 -11.14 18.42 6.52
N ILE A 17 -11.97 19.15 5.79
CA ILE A 17 -12.63 20.37 6.28
C ILE A 17 -13.61 20.02 7.39
N LEU A 18 -14.47 19.02 7.19
CA LEU A 18 -15.44 18.58 8.20
C LEU A 18 -14.74 18.10 9.47
N ASN A 19 -13.66 17.32 9.33
CA ASN A 19 -12.87 16.83 10.45
C ASN A 19 -12.23 17.97 11.25
N LEU A 20 -11.67 18.97 10.58
CA LEU A 20 -11.12 20.15 11.24
C LEU A 20 -12.21 20.92 12.00
N VAL A 21 -13.37 21.15 11.39
CA VAL A 21 -14.51 21.82 12.04
C VAL A 21 -14.96 21.02 13.26
N MET A 22 -15.15 19.71 13.14
CA MET A 22 -15.52 18.84 14.26
C MET A 22 -14.48 18.90 15.38
N THR A 23 -13.19 18.87 15.06
CA THR A 23 -12.11 18.95 16.05
C THR A 23 -12.13 20.27 16.81
N LEU A 24 -12.39 21.38 16.12
CA LEU A 24 -12.49 22.71 16.73
C LEU A 24 -13.75 22.87 17.59
N LEU A 25 -14.86 22.22 17.22
CA LEU A 25 -16.08 22.17 18.03
C LEU A 25 -15.88 21.31 19.29
N ASN A 26 -15.11 20.23 19.22
CA ASN A 26 -14.76 19.36 20.35
C ASN A 26 -13.58 19.86 21.18
N ARG A 27 -13.57 21.15 21.48
CA ARG A 27 -12.47 21.79 22.18
C ARG A 27 -12.23 21.14 23.55
N SER A 28 -13.29 20.84 24.31
CA SER A 28 -13.21 20.21 25.64
C SER A 28 -12.46 18.88 25.60
N VAL A 29 -12.78 18.03 24.63
CA VAL A 29 -12.19 16.71 24.43
C VAL A 29 -10.74 16.81 23.98
N LEU A 30 -10.44 17.75 23.07
CA LEU A 30 -9.09 18.01 22.60
C LEU A 30 -8.17 18.42 23.77
N PHE A 31 -8.64 19.33 24.63
CA PHE A 31 -7.87 19.78 25.79
C PHE A 31 -7.77 18.71 26.88
N ALA A 32 -8.79 17.87 27.06
CA ALA A 32 -8.72 16.73 27.97
C ALA A 32 -7.64 15.73 27.53
N GLN A 33 -7.57 15.40 26.23
CA GLN A 33 -6.53 14.54 25.67
C GLN A 33 -5.15 15.19 25.77
N ALA A 34 -5.02 16.47 25.41
CA ALA A 34 -3.76 17.20 25.51
C ALA A 34 -3.25 17.25 26.96
N ARG A 35 -4.14 17.42 27.92
CA ARG A 35 -3.82 17.37 29.34
C ARG A 35 -3.35 15.99 29.78
N GLN A 36 -4.03 14.92 29.36
CA GLN A 36 -3.59 13.56 29.66
C GLN A 36 -2.19 13.28 29.09
N THR A 37 -1.93 13.65 27.83
CA THR A 37 -0.61 13.51 27.21
C THR A 37 0.46 14.34 27.93
N ALA A 38 0.11 15.56 28.38
CA ALA A 38 1.03 16.42 29.12
C ALA A 38 1.33 15.86 30.52
N GLU A 39 0.33 15.30 31.20
CA GLU A 39 0.48 14.64 32.51
C GLU A 39 1.35 13.38 32.39
N GLU A 40 1.18 12.57 31.35
CA GLU A 40 2.04 11.42 31.04
C GLU A 40 3.50 11.85 30.81
N ALA A 41 3.73 12.90 30.00
CA ALA A 41 5.07 13.43 29.75
C ALA A 41 5.71 14.04 31.00
N ALA A 42 4.91 14.67 31.87
CA ALA A 42 5.36 15.29 33.11
C ALA A 42 5.68 14.26 34.21
N GLN A 43 4.99 13.12 34.24
CA GLN A 43 5.36 12.00 35.14
C GLN A 43 6.78 11.50 34.87
N ASP A 44 7.20 11.50 33.61
CA ASP A 44 8.53 11.02 33.19
C ASP A 44 9.65 12.05 33.47
N SER A 45 9.29 13.34 33.63
CA SER A 45 10.24 14.45 33.76
C SER A 45 10.16 15.22 35.08
N GLY A 46 9.22 14.87 35.97
CA GLY A 46 9.08 15.47 37.31
C GLY A 46 8.66 16.94 37.33
N GLN A 47 8.30 17.52 36.19
CA GLN A 47 7.91 18.92 36.03
C GLN A 47 6.40 19.13 36.21
N LYS A 48 6.00 20.29 36.74
CA LYS A 48 4.58 20.67 36.77
C LYS A 48 4.09 20.99 35.35
N VAL A 49 2.98 20.39 34.95
CA VAL A 49 2.31 20.72 33.69
C VAL A 49 1.83 22.17 33.74
N SER A 50 2.26 22.99 32.78
CA SER A 50 1.76 24.37 32.62
C SER A 50 0.59 24.40 31.66
N ASP A 51 -0.38 25.30 31.90
CA ASP A 51 -1.54 25.47 31.01
C ASP A 51 -1.11 25.86 29.58
N SER A 52 -0.03 26.62 29.46
CA SER A 52 0.59 26.98 28.19
C SER A 52 1.13 25.76 27.43
N LEU A 53 1.68 24.76 28.14
CA LEU A 53 2.11 23.50 27.51
C LEU A 53 0.91 22.69 27.00
N ILE A 54 -0.19 22.65 27.77
CA ILE A 54 -1.42 21.97 27.36
C ILE A 54 -2.02 22.63 26.11
N GLU A 55 -2.03 23.96 26.03
CA GLU A 55 -2.48 24.70 24.85
C GLU A 55 -1.59 24.46 23.62
N VAL A 56 -0.28 24.46 23.79
CA VAL A 56 0.66 24.16 22.70
C VAL A 56 0.47 22.73 22.20
N ILE A 57 0.28 21.75 23.09
CA ILE A 57 0.05 20.35 22.70
C ILE A 57 -1.32 20.21 22.01
N GLY A 58 -2.37 20.81 22.57
CA GLY A 58 -3.73 20.75 22.04
C GLY A 58 -3.83 21.34 20.64
N TYR A 59 -3.45 22.61 20.45
CA TYR A 59 -3.50 23.22 19.12
C TYR A 59 -2.39 22.73 18.19
N GLY A 60 -1.22 22.43 18.73
CA GLY A 60 -0.08 21.92 17.96
C GLY A 60 -0.38 20.58 17.31
N SER A 61 -1.02 19.66 18.02
CA SER A 61 -1.42 18.35 17.47
C SER A 61 -2.44 18.48 16.34
N VAL A 62 -3.46 19.33 16.50
CA VAL A 62 -4.46 19.59 15.46
C VAL A 62 -3.84 20.27 14.25
N ALA A 63 -3.01 21.29 14.46
CA ALA A 63 -2.32 21.99 13.38
C ALA A 63 -1.39 21.03 12.60
N PHE A 64 -0.60 20.23 13.31
CA PHE A 64 0.31 19.26 12.72
C PHE A 64 -0.45 18.20 11.90
N SER A 65 -1.48 17.59 12.48
CA SER A 65 -2.33 16.62 11.78
C SER A 65 -2.98 17.23 10.53
N SER A 66 -3.49 18.46 10.63
CA SER A 66 -4.13 19.17 9.52
C SER A 66 -3.14 19.47 8.38
N VAL A 67 -1.94 19.91 8.71
CA VAL A 67 -0.87 20.16 7.72
C VAL A 67 -0.46 18.85 7.06
N LEU A 68 -0.27 17.78 7.82
CA LEU A 68 0.09 16.47 7.28
C LEU A 68 -0.97 15.96 6.29
N SER A 69 -2.25 16.04 6.67
CA SER A 69 -3.34 15.67 5.77
C SER A 69 -3.38 16.54 4.51
N LEU A 70 -3.14 17.85 4.64
CA LEU A 70 -3.08 18.77 3.49
C LEU A 70 -1.93 18.37 2.54
N VAL A 71 -0.76 18.04 3.08
CA VAL A 71 0.39 17.58 2.29
C VAL A 71 0.02 16.32 1.51
N ILE A 72 -0.66 15.35 2.14
CA ILE A 72 -1.12 14.13 1.46
C ILE A 72 -2.08 14.47 0.30
N ILE A 73 -3.04 15.36 0.53
CA ILE A 73 -3.99 15.81 -0.52
C ILE A 73 -3.23 16.47 -1.69
N VAL A 74 -2.26 17.33 -1.41
CA VAL A 74 -1.45 18.00 -2.44
C VAL A 74 -0.64 16.97 -3.24
N VAL A 75 -0.01 16.00 -2.56
CA VAL A 75 0.73 14.92 -3.22
C VAL A 75 -0.19 14.11 -4.14
N LEU A 76 -1.39 13.74 -3.68
CA LEU A 76 -2.38 13.03 -4.48
C LEU A 76 -2.86 13.85 -5.68
N ALA A 77 -3.09 15.15 -5.50
CA ALA A 77 -3.46 16.07 -6.58
C ALA A 77 -2.35 16.15 -7.64
N VAL A 78 -1.09 16.28 -7.22
CA VAL A 78 0.07 16.30 -8.12
C VAL A 78 0.18 14.98 -8.88
N MET A 79 0.04 13.83 -8.21
CA MET A 79 0.10 12.53 -8.87
C MET A 79 -1.06 12.30 -9.84
N LEU A 80 -2.25 12.81 -9.52
CA LEU A 80 -3.38 12.78 -10.43
C LEU A 80 -3.13 13.66 -11.67
N HIS A 81 -2.49 14.83 -11.47
CA HIS A 81 -2.08 15.69 -12.57
C HIS A 81 -1.03 15.03 -13.47
N LEU A 82 -0.02 14.35 -12.88
CA LEU A 82 0.99 13.61 -13.64
C LEU A 82 0.38 12.46 -14.44
N LEU A 83 -0.60 11.77 -13.88
CA LEU A 83 -1.35 10.73 -14.57
C LEU A 83 -2.19 11.27 -15.73
N ASN A 84 -2.77 12.46 -15.58
CA ASN A 84 -3.53 13.13 -16.64
C ASN A 84 -2.62 13.61 -17.79
N LYS A 85 -1.39 14.07 -17.50
CA LYS A 85 -0.42 14.48 -18.54
C LYS A 85 0.14 13.32 -19.36
N GLY A 86 0.08 12.09 -18.86
CA GLY A 86 0.65 10.92 -19.53
C GLY A 86 2.19 10.90 -19.49
N GLY A 87 2.78 9.79 -19.95
CA GLY A 87 4.25 9.59 -20.01
C GLY A 87 4.82 8.77 -18.86
N LYS A 88 6.16 8.73 -18.73
CA LYS A 88 6.87 7.81 -17.78
C LYS A 88 6.47 8.00 -16.31
N ALA A 89 6.08 9.22 -15.93
CA ALA A 89 5.64 9.54 -14.56
C ALA A 89 4.19 9.11 -14.26
N ALA A 90 3.40 8.77 -15.27
CA ALA A 90 2.02 8.30 -15.12
C ALA A 90 1.96 6.97 -14.38
N ALA A 91 2.92 6.07 -14.62
CA ALA A 91 3.07 4.82 -13.89
C ALA A 91 3.26 5.05 -12.38
N THR A 92 4.15 5.97 -12.00
CA THR A 92 4.37 6.34 -10.59
C THR A 92 3.09 6.92 -9.97
N GLY A 93 2.40 7.80 -10.68
CA GLY A 93 1.12 8.36 -10.24
C GLY A 93 0.07 7.28 -9.99
N ARG A 94 -0.08 6.31 -10.90
CA ARG A 94 -1.01 5.19 -10.76
C ARG A 94 -0.68 4.31 -9.55
N ARG A 95 0.59 3.95 -9.35
CA ARG A 95 1.03 3.11 -8.22
C ARG A 95 0.77 3.80 -6.87
N LEU A 96 1.04 5.09 -6.77
CA LEU A 96 0.75 5.83 -5.55
C LEU A 96 -0.76 5.90 -5.30
N TRP A 97 -1.55 6.19 -6.33
CA TRP A 97 -3.01 6.19 -6.24
C TRP A 97 -3.58 4.81 -5.87
N PHE A 98 -2.98 3.72 -6.34
CA PHE A 98 -3.35 2.36 -5.91
C PHE A 98 -3.12 2.17 -4.40
N ALA A 99 -1.92 2.53 -3.91
CA ALA A 99 -1.60 2.42 -2.48
C ALA A 99 -2.55 3.25 -1.61
N PHE A 100 -2.83 4.50 -1.99
CA PHE A 100 -3.77 5.34 -1.27
C PHE A 100 -5.22 4.88 -1.39
N SER A 101 -5.61 4.28 -2.52
CA SER A 101 -6.94 3.69 -2.65
C SER A 101 -7.11 2.49 -1.71
N LEU A 102 -6.07 1.69 -1.50
CA LEU A 102 -6.09 0.62 -0.50
C LEU A 102 -6.22 1.19 0.92
N PHE A 103 -5.46 2.25 1.23
CA PHE A 103 -5.56 2.96 2.50
C PHE A 103 -6.97 3.53 2.73
N PHE A 104 -7.55 4.23 1.76
CA PHE A 104 -8.90 4.81 1.88
C PHE A 104 -9.99 3.74 2.01
N ALA A 105 -9.88 2.63 1.28
CA ALA A 105 -10.80 1.51 1.41
C ALA A 105 -10.74 0.92 2.82
N PHE A 106 -9.53 0.65 3.33
CA PHE A 106 -9.34 0.16 4.69
C PHE A 106 -9.84 1.16 5.74
N ARG A 107 -9.50 2.45 5.57
CA ARG A 107 -9.94 3.53 6.47
C ARG A 107 -11.47 3.61 6.54
N THR A 108 -12.16 3.40 5.43
CA THR A 108 -13.63 3.40 5.40
C THR A 108 -14.20 2.25 6.23
N LEU A 109 -13.53 1.10 6.32
CA LEU A 109 -13.95 0.00 7.20
C LEU A 109 -13.90 0.43 8.68
N LEU A 110 -12.94 1.27 9.05
CA LEU A 110 -12.81 1.80 10.42
C LEU A 110 -13.98 2.71 10.81
N VAL A 111 -14.68 3.33 9.85
CA VAL A 111 -15.87 4.14 10.12
C VAL A 111 -16.97 3.32 10.80
N PHE A 112 -17.09 2.04 10.44
CA PHE A 112 -18.07 1.14 11.06
C PHE A 112 -17.64 0.62 12.45
N LEU A 113 -16.35 0.75 12.78
CA LEU A 113 -15.76 0.31 14.05
C LEU A 113 -15.63 1.46 15.05
N ALA A 114 -15.57 2.70 14.58
CA ALA A 114 -15.44 3.88 15.41
C ALA A 114 -16.75 4.17 16.14
N THR A 115 -16.74 4.07 17.47
CA THR A 115 -17.82 4.61 18.30
C THR A 115 -17.53 6.08 18.56
N PRO A 116 -18.46 7.02 18.32
CA PRO A 116 -18.28 8.43 18.68
C PRO A 116 -18.35 8.57 20.21
N ALA A 117 -17.28 8.20 20.91
CA ALA A 117 -17.16 8.35 22.34
C ALA A 117 -16.76 9.81 22.66
N GLY A 118 -17.64 10.53 23.35
CA GLY A 118 -17.35 11.87 23.88
C GLY A 118 -17.40 13.00 22.85
N ASN A 119 -18.07 12.84 21.71
CA ASN A 119 -18.13 13.86 20.67
C ASN A 119 -19.26 14.88 20.97
N GLU A 120 -18.91 16.12 21.30
CA GLU A 120 -19.85 17.26 21.47
C GLU A 120 -20.29 17.85 20.12
N ALA A 121 -19.74 17.40 19.00
CA ALA A 121 -20.16 17.85 17.68
C ALA A 121 -21.60 17.39 17.36
N PRO A 122 -22.37 18.18 16.58
CA PRO A 122 -23.74 17.81 16.23
C PRO A 122 -23.84 16.49 15.45
N ASP A 123 -24.83 15.65 15.79
CA ASP A 123 -25.02 14.33 15.17
C ASP A 123 -25.12 14.37 13.64
N TRP A 124 -25.77 15.40 13.08
CA TRP A 124 -25.90 15.56 11.63
C TRP A 124 -24.56 15.79 10.93
N LEU A 125 -23.59 16.42 11.63
CA LEU A 125 -22.25 16.68 11.11
C LEU A 125 -21.43 15.39 11.10
N ILE A 126 -21.52 14.61 12.18
CA ILE A 126 -20.90 13.29 12.31
C ILE A 126 -21.46 12.33 11.24
N ALA A 127 -22.78 12.28 11.09
CA ALA A 127 -23.44 11.45 10.09
C ALA A 127 -23.09 11.89 8.65
N GLY A 128 -23.06 13.19 8.39
CA GLY A 128 -22.68 13.75 7.09
C GLY A 128 -21.24 13.40 6.71
N ASP A 129 -20.32 13.50 7.66
CA ASP A 129 -18.93 13.08 7.43
C ASP A 129 -18.81 11.57 7.20
N GLY A 130 -19.52 10.75 7.97
CA GLY A 130 -19.56 9.29 7.76
C GLY A 130 -20.06 8.90 6.36
N ILE A 131 -21.12 9.55 5.86
CA ILE A 131 -21.60 9.35 4.48
C ILE A 131 -20.51 9.73 3.47
N ASN A 132 -19.87 10.88 3.67
CA ASN A 132 -18.79 11.33 2.79
C ASN A 132 -17.62 10.33 2.78
N GLN A 133 -17.22 9.80 3.93
CA GLN A 133 -16.18 8.77 4.03
C GLN A 133 -16.57 7.47 3.31
N ILE A 134 -17.83 7.04 3.40
CA ILE A 134 -18.31 5.87 2.64
C ILE A 134 -18.20 6.12 1.13
N LEU A 135 -18.56 7.30 0.65
CA LEU A 135 -18.42 7.67 -0.77
C LEU A 135 -16.95 7.66 -1.21
N VAL A 136 -16.03 8.18 -0.38
CA VAL A 136 -14.58 8.10 -0.61
C VAL A 136 -14.15 6.63 -0.72
N GLY A 137 -14.59 5.77 0.20
CA GLY A 137 -14.27 4.34 0.20
C GLY A 137 -14.76 3.60 -1.05
N VAL A 138 -16.00 3.86 -1.48
CA VAL A 138 -16.53 3.31 -2.74
C VAL A 138 -15.68 3.79 -3.93
N GLY A 139 -15.35 5.08 -3.97
CA GLY A 139 -14.47 5.65 -4.99
C GLY A 139 -13.07 5.03 -4.98
N ALA A 140 -12.54 4.70 -3.80
CA ALA A 140 -11.26 4.05 -3.62
C ALA A 140 -11.27 2.60 -4.13
N VAL A 141 -12.29 1.80 -3.78
CA VAL A 141 -12.43 0.42 -4.27
C VAL A 141 -12.57 0.40 -5.80
N MET A 142 -13.41 1.27 -6.36
CA MET A 142 -13.52 1.45 -7.81
C MET A 142 -12.18 1.88 -8.43
N GLY A 143 -11.41 2.69 -7.71
CA GLY A 143 -10.07 3.10 -8.09
C GLY A 143 -9.07 1.95 -8.15
N LEU A 144 -9.10 1.04 -7.17
CA LEU A 144 -8.30 -0.19 -7.17
C LEU A 144 -8.64 -1.04 -8.40
N ILE A 145 -9.92 -1.31 -8.63
CA ILE A 145 -10.38 -2.12 -9.77
C ILE A 145 -9.89 -1.52 -11.09
N PHE A 146 -10.06 -0.20 -11.28
CA PHE A 146 -9.60 0.47 -12.49
C PHE A 146 -8.09 0.52 -12.64
N SER A 147 -7.33 0.59 -11.55
CA SER A 147 -5.86 0.59 -11.62
C SER A 147 -5.28 -0.73 -12.11
N LEU A 148 -6.01 -1.84 -11.93
CA LEU A 148 -5.61 -3.20 -12.31
C LEU A 148 -6.07 -3.58 -13.72
N LYS A 149 -6.96 -2.80 -14.33
CA LYS A 149 -7.42 -3.06 -15.70
C LYS A 149 -6.30 -2.86 -16.72
N GLU A 150 -6.28 -3.74 -17.73
CA GLU A 150 -5.34 -3.68 -18.85
C GLU A 150 -5.41 -2.33 -19.58
N GLU A 151 -6.58 -1.75 -19.78
CA GLU A 151 -6.75 -0.42 -20.40
C GLU A 151 -5.98 0.68 -19.66
N THR A 152 -5.93 0.61 -18.32
CA THR A 152 -5.19 1.57 -17.51
C THR A 152 -3.68 1.30 -17.56
N LEU A 153 -3.28 0.03 -17.57
CA LEU A 153 -1.88 -0.38 -17.70
C LEU A 153 -1.30 -0.04 -19.07
N ASP A 154 -2.13 -0.11 -20.11
CA ASP A 154 -1.81 0.30 -21.47
C ASP A 154 -1.71 1.83 -21.54
N TYR A 155 -2.67 2.55 -20.95
CA TYR A 155 -2.64 4.00 -20.82
C TYR A 155 -1.39 4.52 -20.08
N THR A 156 -0.86 3.80 -19.08
CA THR A 156 0.37 4.18 -18.38
C THR A 156 1.66 3.64 -19.02
N GLY A 157 1.57 2.82 -20.07
CA GLY A 157 2.70 2.17 -20.72
C GLY A 157 3.38 1.07 -19.89
N GLU A 158 2.75 0.63 -18.79
CA GLU A 158 3.27 -0.44 -17.94
C GLU A 158 3.00 -1.84 -18.52
N LEU A 159 2.00 -1.97 -19.39
CA LEU A 159 1.67 -3.23 -20.06
C LEU A 159 2.83 -3.75 -20.93
N GLU A 160 3.51 -2.85 -21.67
CA GLU A 160 4.68 -3.21 -22.48
C GLU A 160 5.86 -3.67 -21.63
N GLN A 161 6.06 -3.06 -20.46
CA GLN A 161 7.11 -3.46 -19.53
C GLN A 161 6.85 -4.85 -18.95
N MET A 162 5.58 -5.15 -18.59
CA MET A 162 5.20 -6.47 -18.10
C MET A 162 5.35 -7.55 -19.17
N ARG A 163 4.99 -7.27 -20.42
CA ARG A 163 5.19 -8.22 -21.53
C ARG A 163 6.67 -8.55 -21.77
N LYS A 164 7.57 -7.57 -21.67
CA LYS A 164 9.02 -7.81 -21.78
C LYS A 164 9.55 -8.65 -20.63
N LEU A 165 9.16 -8.33 -19.41
CA LEU A 165 9.55 -9.08 -18.21
C LEU A 165 9.05 -10.54 -18.28
N GLU A 166 7.82 -10.76 -18.75
CA GLU A 166 7.25 -12.10 -18.93
C GLU A 166 8.00 -12.89 -20.00
N GLN A 167 8.43 -12.25 -21.09
CA GLN A 167 9.27 -12.89 -22.10
C GLN A 167 10.64 -13.27 -21.55
N GLU A 168 11.28 -12.39 -20.78
CA GLU A 168 12.57 -12.66 -20.11
C GLU A 168 12.45 -13.81 -19.11
N LEU A 169 11.43 -13.80 -18.24
CA LEU A 169 11.16 -14.89 -17.29
C LEU A 169 10.84 -16.22 -17.98
N ALA A 170 10.12 -16.18 -19.10
CA ALA A 170 9.84 -17.36 -19.90
C ALA A 170 11.09 -17.91 -20.58
N GLN A 171 12.01 -17.04 -21.03
CA GLN A 171 13.32 -17.44 -21.55
C GLN A 171 14.18 -18.07 -20.45
N GLU A 172 14.29 -17.44 -19.29
CA GLU A 172 15.06 -17.97 -18.16
C GLU A 172 14.54 -19.33 -17.68
N ARG A 173 13.20 -19.51 -17.61
CA ARG A 173 12.60 -20.81 -17.30
C ARG A 173 12.95 -21.87 -18.33
N ARG A 174 12.92 -21.53 -19.62
CA ARG A 174 13.30 -22.45 -20.71
C ARG A 174 14.78 -22.82 -20.66
N GLU A 175 15.65 -21.88 -20.32
CA GLU A 175 17.08 -22.14 -20.14
C GLU A 175 17.32 -23.08 -18.94
N LYS A 176 16.74 -22.77 -17.78
CA LYS A 176 16.81 -23.65 -16.60
C LYS A 176 16.27 -25.06 -16.86
N GLU A 177 15.18 -25.19 -17.62
CA GLU A 177 14.66 -26.51 -18.02
C GLU A 177 15.62 -27.25 -18.97
N ARG A 178 16.28 -26.56 -19.89
CA ARG A 178 17.29 -27.15 -20.78
C ARG A 178 18.50 -27.62 -19.99
N GLU A 179 19.04 -26.78 -19.11
CA GLU A 179 20.16 -27.14 -18.25
C GLU A 179 19.84 -28.35 -17.36
N ARG A 180 18.63 -28.38 -16.78
CA ARG A 180 18.18 -29.51 -15.96
C ARG A 180 18.09 -30.81 -16.77
N ARG A 181 17.53 -30.75 -18.00
CA ARG A 181 17.48 -31.92 -18.90
C ARG A 181 18.87 -32.38 -19.35
N GLU A 182 19.81 -31.47 -19.54
CA GLU A 182 21.20 -31.79 -19.87
C GLU A 182 21.93 -32.44 -18.68
N GLN A 183 21.72 -31.93 -17.46
CA GLN A 183 22.24 -32.54 -16.24
C GLN A 183 21.68 -33.95 -16.04
N GLU A 184 20.35 -34.13 -16.14
CA GLU A 184 19.71 -35.45 -16.06
C GLU A 184 20.25 -36.42 -17.12
N ARG A 185 20.49 -35.95 -18.36
CA ARG A 185 21.12 -36.76 -19.41
C ARG A 185 22.56 -37.15 -19.08
N LYS A 186 23.36 -36.23 -18.54
CA LYS A 186 24.75 -36.50 -18.13
C LYS A 186 24.79 -37.52 -17.00
N GLU A 187 23.97 -37.35 -15.97
CA GLU A 187 23.85 -38.30 -14.86
C GLU A 187 23.41 -39.70 -15.32
N LEU A 188 22.45 -39.78 -16.25
CA LEU A 188 22.03 -41.06 -16.83
C LEU A 188 23.15 -41.73 -17.63
N MET A 189 23.92 -40.95 -18.41
CA MET A 189 25.06 -41.47 -19.16
C MET A 189 26.20 -41.93 -18.24
N GLU A 190 26.50 -41.20 -17.18
CA GLU A 190 27.47 -41.60 -16.15
C GLU A 190 27.03 -42.90 -15.47
N LYS A 191 25.78 -42.99 -15.01
CA LYS A 191 25.22 -44.22 -14.42
C LYS A 191 25.29 -45.42 -15.38
N GLN A 192 24.98 -45.22 -16.66
CA GLN A 192 25.10 -46.29 -17.67
C GLN A 192 26.54 -46.71 -17.95
N GLN A 193 27.49 -45.76 -17.95
CA GLN A 193 28.91 -46.07 -18.11
C GLN A 193 29.45 -46.85 -16.91
N GLN A 194 29.07 -46.46 -15.70
CA GLN A 194 29.45 -47.13 -14.46
C GLN A 194 28.91 -48.57 -14.43
N GLN A 195 27.63 -48.78 -14.74
CA GLN A 195 27.05 -50.13 -14.83
C GLN A 195 27.75 -51.01 -15.88
N LYS A 196 28.18 -50.45 -17.02
CA LYS A 196 28.93 -51.19 -18.06
C LYS A 196 30.35 -51.54 -17.61
N GLN A 197 31.00 -50.69 -16.83
CA GLN A 197 32.32 -50.96 -16.26
C GLN A 197 32.23 -52.05 -15.18
N ASP A 198 31.25 -51.96 -14.27
CA ASP A 198 31.02 -52.98 -13.24
C ASP A 198 30.68 -54.34 -13.84
N ALA A 199 29.87 -54.37 -14.91
CA ALA A 199 29.53 -55.60 -15.63
C ALA A 199 30.71 -56.21 -16.43
N LYS A 200 31.70 -55.39 -16.82
CA LYS A 200 32.96 -55.87 -17.43
C LYS A 200 33.92 -56.41 -16.37
N ALA A 201 34.10 -55.70 -15.26
CA ALA A 201 34.95 -56.12 -14.15
C ALA A 201 34.48 -57.47 -13.56
N GLY A 202 33.17 -57.66 -13.40
CA GLY A 202 32.60 -58.93 -12.94
C GLY A 202 32.69 -60.09 -13.95
N LYS A 203 32.95 -59.82 -15.24
CA LYS A 203 33.24 -60.86 -16.24
C LYS A 203 34.71 -61.24 -16.28
N ASP A 204 35.61 -60.29 -16.08
CA ASP A 204 37.06 -60.55 -16.03
C ASP A 204 37.49 -61.34 -14.77
N GLU A 205 36.70 -61.31 -13.69
CA GLU A 205 36.88 -62.19 -12.52
C GLU A 205 36.38 -63.64 -12.73
N GLN A 206 35.62 -63.92 -13.79
CA GLN A 206 35.03 -65.25 -14.06
C GLN A 206 35.75 -66.07 -15.14
N GLU A 207 36.78 -65.54 -15.83
CA GLU A 207 37.63 -66.35 -16.71
C GLU A 207 38.76 -67.03 -15.90
N PRO A 208 38.73 -68.36 -15.70
CA PRO A 208 39.85 -69.05 -15.08
C PRO A 208 41.02 -69.06 -16.06
N ARG A 209 42.15 -68.45 -15.65
CA ARG A 209 43.43 -68.59 -16.35
C ARG A 209 43.73 -70.08 -16.52
N ARG A 210 43.60 -70.57 -17.76
CA ARG A 210 44.07 -71.90 -18.17
C ARG A 210 45.58 -71.92 -18.31
#